data_AF-A0A4U8V0Q5-F1
#
_entry.id   AF-A0A4U8V0Q5-F1
#
_cell.length_a   1.000
_cell.length_b   1.000
_cell.length_c   1.000
_cell.angle_alpha   90.00
_cell.angle_beta   90.00
_cell.angle_gamma   90.00
#
_symmetry.space_group_name_H-M   'P 1'
#
loop_
_entity.id
_entity.type
_entity.pdbx_description
1 polymer ?
#
loop_
_entity_poly.entity_id
_entity_poly.type
_entity_poly.pdbx_seq_one_letter_code
_entity_poly.pdbx_strand_id
1 'polypeptide(L)'
;MIFRVVTAAAVLLFAFVCCTEAKSVPVHFNSCGYPNKTNIAPNTYTCDPAAAIQIKKTSILDQKSMKPIYPIDPAHPIIIQLTAVNHGVAYTDNKANVKLYSYSSDWMTGECKWSEIHTFGLLNNIDGCKMAHNCPLKPGNLVLKLPLDLSKYATIIDLLASGTAYELRIEMHDYNQGSSHEVISCVVAQVKFV
;
A
#
# COMPACT_ATOMS: atom_id res chain seq x y z
N MET A 1 -19.78 -91.91 26.84
CA MET A 1 -19.80 -91.46 28.26
C MET A 1 -18.48 -90.74 28.50
N ILE A 2 -18.37 -89.47 28.92
CA ILE A 2 -19.29 -88.44 29.39
C ILE A 2 -18.70 -87.09 28.98
N PHE A 3 -19.57 -86.21 28.47
CA PHE A 3 -19.38 -84.77 28.25
C PHE A 3 -19.51 -83.99 29.58
N ARG A 4 -18.80 -82.86 29.72
CA ARG A 4 -19.16 -81.60 30.43
C ARG A 4 -17.96 -80.63 30.32
N VAL A 5 -17.97 -79.58 29.49
CA VAL A 5 -18.62 -78.24 29.60
C VAL A 5 -18.21 -77.58 30.93
N VAL A 6 -17.59 -76.38 30.99
CA VAL A 6 -18.09 -74.98 30.84
C VAL A 6 -16.79 -74.10 30.80
N THR A 7 -16.58 -73.01 30.04
CA THR A 7 -17.14 -71.65 30.19
C THR A 7 -16.54 -70.71 29.14
N ALA A 8 -17.32 -69.71 28.74
CA ALA A 8 -17.07 -68.62 27.78
C ALA A 8 -15.87 -67.70 28.11
N ALA A 9 -15.33 -67.01 27.09
CA ALA A 9 -15.33 -65.52 27.00
C ALA A 9 -14.46 -64.97 25.85
N ALA A 10 -15.04 -63.98 25.16
CA ALA A 10 -14.45 -62.73 24.65
C ALA A 10 -13.25 -62.78 23.66
N VAL A 11 -13.47 -62.40 22.40
CA VAL A 11 -13.21 -61.05 21.81
C VAL A 11 -11.74 -60.65 21.88
N LEU A 12 -11.09 -60.50 20.70
CA LEU A 12 -10.31 -59.31 20.34
C LEU A 12 -9.88 -59.38 18.86
N LEU A 13 -10.66 -58.70 18.01
CA LEU A 13 -10.20 -58.22 16.70
C LEU A 13 -9.09 -57.18 16.96
N PHE A 14 -7.85 -57.49 16.62
CA PHE A 14 -6.82 -56.47 16.45
C PHE A 14 -6.97 -55.85 15.05
N ALA A 15 -7.82 -54.83 14.96
CA ALA A 15 -7.75 -53.88 13.85
C ALA A 15 -6.46 -53.06 14.02
N PHE A 16 -5.46 -53.33 13.18
CA PHE A 16 -4.27 -52.48 13.05
C PHE A 16 -4.71 -51.15 12.43
N VAL A 17 -5.08 -50.20 13.29
CA VAL A 17 -5.20 -48.79 12.95
C VAL A 17 -3.77 -48.28 12.74
N CYS A 18 -3.32 -48.26 11.48
CA CYS A 18 -2.12 -47.55 11.11
C CYS A 18 -2.47 -46.05 11.09
N CYS A 19 -2.43 -45.42 12.28
CA CYS A 19 -2.49 -43.96 12.39
C CYS A 19 -1.24 -43.39 11.71
N THR A 20 -1.51 -42.66 10.64
CA THR A 20 -0.60 -41.86 9.85
C THR A 20 0.06 -40.77 10.70
N GLU A 21 1.39 -40.70 10.74
CA GLU A 21 2.09 -39.44 11.01
C GLU A 21 2.22 -38.66 9.70
N ALA A 22 1.13 -38.02 9.29
CA ALA A 22 1.24 -36.91 8.36
C ALA A 22 1.95 -35.78 9.12
N LYS A 23 3.26 -35.62 8.88
CA LYS A 23 3.99 -34.43 9.34
C LYS A 23 3.33 -33.22 8.68
N SER A 24 2.52 -32.49 9.44
CA SER A 24 2.00 -31.19 9.03
C SER A 24 3.21 -30.27 8.82
N VAL A 25 3.57 -30.00 7.57
CA VAL A 25 4.48 -28.91 7.23
C VAL A 25 3.78 -27.63 7.72
N PRO A 26 4.40 -26.83 8.61
CA PRO A 26 3.80 -25.57 9.00
C PRO A 26 3.73 -24.69 7.74
N VAL A 27 2.51 -24.41 7.28
CA VAL A 27 2.29 -23.39 6.26
C VAL A 27 2.66 -22.07 6.92
N HIS A 28 3.83 -21.53 6.58
CA HIS A 28 4.27 -20.21 7.01
C HIS A 28 3.36 -19.16 6.36
N PHE A 29 2.20 -18.91 6.95
CA PHE A 29 1.51 -17.64 6.76
C PHE A 29 2.32 -16.58 7.53
N ASN A 30 2.83 -15.56 6.82
CA ASN A 30 3.79 -14.54 7.26
C ASN A 30 5.26 -14.99 7.27
N SER A 31 6.16 -14.30 6.55
CA SER A 31 6.26 -12.85 6.52
C SER A 31 6.85 -12.41 5.17
N CYS A 32 6.06 -11.75 4.34
CA CYS A 32 6.65 -10.97 3.27
C CYS A 32 7.48 -9.87 3.92
N GLY A 33 8.78 -9.85 3.59
CA GLY A 33 9.64 -8.75 4.00
C GLY A 33 9.15 -7.42 3.46
N TYR A 34 9.79 -6.34 3.89
CA TYR A 34 9.45 -5.00 3.40
C TYR A 34 10.30 -4.69 2.16
N PRO A 35 9.70 -4.60 0.96
CA PRO A 35 10.44 -4.24 -0.26
C PRO A 35 11.11 -2.87 -0.05
N ASN A 36 12.28 -2.67 -0.67
CA ASN A 36 13.03 -1.41 -0.58
C ASN A 36 13.27 -0.87 0.84
N LYS A 37 13.28 -1.75 1.85
CA LYS A 37 13.43 -1.38 3.28
C LYS A 37 12.33 -0.43 3.76
N THR A 38 11.12 -0.56 3.22
CA THR A 38 9.95 0.22 3.63
C THR A 38 9.57 0.01 5.11
N ASN A 39 10.16 -0.92 5.86
CA ASN A 39 9.96 -0.97 7.30
C ASN A 39 10.60 0.19 8.07
N ILE A 40 11.63 0.83 7.52
CA ILE A 40 12.43 1.84 8.24
C ILE A 40 12.37 3.25 7.61
N ALA A 41 12.04 3.36 6.33
CA ALA A 41 11.95 4.64 5.64
C ALA A 41 10.97 4.56 4.46
N PRO A 42 10.35 5.69 4.06
CA PRO A 42 9.58 5.74 2.83
C PRO A 42 10.51 5.68 1.63
N ASN A 43 10.05 5.08 0.52
CA ASN A 43 10.75 5.11 -0.76
C ASN A 43 9.86 5.76 -1.81
N THR A 44 10.39 6.66 -2.63
CA THR A 44 9.63 7.35 -3.67
C THR A 44 10.41 7.44 -4.98
N TYR A 45 9.72 7.30 -6.10
CA TYR A 45 10.32 7.37 -7.43
C TYR A 45 9.29 7.77 -8.49
N THR A 46 9.75 8.33 -9.61
CA THR A 46 8.88 8.61 -10.76
C THR A 46 8.53 7.31 -11.48
N CYS A 47 7.25 7.07 -11.75
CA CYS A 47 6.77 5.93 -12.55
C CYS A 47 6.59 6.22 -14.04
N ASP A 48 6.62 7.48 -14.45
CA ASP A 48 6.56 7.90 -15.84
C ASP A 48 7.66 8.94 -16.13
N PRO A 49 8.79 8.52 -16.73
CA PRO A 49 9.89 9.43 -17.04
C PRO A 49 9.57 10.41 -18.18
N ALA A 50 8.49 10.18 -18.95
CA ALA A 50 8.04 11.08 -20.00
C ALA A 50 7.13 12.21 -19.47
N ALA A 51 6.59 12.06 -18.26
CA ALA A 51 5.75 13.06 -17.63
C ALA A 51 6.50 14.40 -17.42
N ALA A 52 5.79 15.52 -17.61
CA ALA A 52 6.38 16.86 -17.58
C ALA A 52 6.99 17.25 -16.22
N ILE A 53 6.39 16.81 -15.12
CA ILE A 53 6.84 17.10 -13.75
C ILE A 53 7.55 15.87 -13.19
N GLN A 54 8.81 16.06 -12.80
CA GLN A 54 9.69 15.01 -12.32
C GLN A 54 10.05 15.25 -10.85
N ILE A 55 9.84 14.24 -10.00
CA ILE A 55 10.14 14.32 -8.58
C ILE A 55 11.64 14.09 -8.34
N LYS A 56 12.21 14.86 -7.41
CA LYS A 56 13.62 14.76 -7.02
C LYS A 56 13.80 14.26 -5.59
N LYS A 57 12.96 14.72 -4.67
CA LYS A 57 13.03 14.34 -3.25
C LYS A 57 11.68 14.44 -2.58
N THR A 58 11.44 13.57 -1.62
CA THR A 58 10.28 13.60 -0.74
C THR A 58 10.70 13.46 0.72
N SER A 59 9.96 14.10 1.61
CA SER A 59 10.00 13.85 3.05
C SER A 59 8.60 13.97 3.63
N ILE A 60 8.29 13.12 4.60
CA ILE A 60 7.00 13.10 5.28
C ILE A 60 7.19 13.68 6.67
N LEU A 61 6.45 14.73 6.98
CA LEU A 61 6.58 15.47 8.23
C LEU A 61 5.26 15.41 9.01
N ASP A 62 5.35 15.40 10.33
CA ASP A 62 4.19 15.68 11.18
C ASP A 62 3.77 17.14 10.99
N GLN A 63 2.47 17.39 10.83
CA GLN A 63 1.97 18.72 10.51
C GLN A 63 2.19 19.73 11.63
N LYS A 64 2.19 19.30 12.90
CA LYS A 64 2.33 20.22 14.04
C LYS A 64 3.79 20.55 14.36
N SER A 65 4.62 19.53 14.47
CA SER A 65 6.03 19.66 14.84
C SER A 65 6.95 19.98 13.67
N MET A 66 6.49 19.77 12.43
CA MET A 66 7.27 19.91 11.20
C MET A 66 8.54 19.03 11.16
N LYS A 67 8.59 17.97 11.99
CA LYS A 67 9.69 17.01 12.04
C LYS A 67 9.38 15.80 11.16
N PRO A 68 10.41 15.14 10.58
CA PRO A 68 10.22 13.90 9.85
C PRO A 68 9.56 12.83 10.73
N ILE A 69 8.57 12.13 10.17
CA ILE A 69 7.89 11.02 10.83
C ILE A 69 7.94 9.76 9.99
N TYR A 70 8.14 8.63 10.67
CA TYR A 70 8.01 7.31 10.11
C TYR A 70 7.95 6.27 11.23
N PRO A 71 7.14 5.20 11.12
CA PRO A 71 6.07 4.98 10.14
C PRO A 71 4.94 6.01 10.25
N ILE A 72 4.01 5.99 9.30
CA ILE A 72 2.94 6.98 9.19
C ILE A 72 1.71 6.47 9.94
N ASP A 73 1.20 7.24 10.89
CA ASP A 73 -0.14 7.00 11.42
C ASP A 73 -1.15 7.80 10.57
N PRO A 74 -2.01 7.14 9.77
CA PRO A 74 -2.91 7.81 8.85
C PRO A 74 -4.11 8.48 9.57
N ALA A 75 -4.32 8.25 10.88
CA ALA A 75 -5.32 8.97 11.67
C ALA A 75 -4.89 10.41 11.98
N HIS A 76 -3.59 10.73 11.80
CA HIS A 76 -3.03 12.05 12.04
C HIS A 76 -2.66 12.74 10.72
N PRO A 77 -2.90 14.06 10.58
CA PRO A 77 -2.59 14.75 9.36
C PRO A 77 -1.09 15.03 9.23
N ILE A 78 -0.58 14.96 7.99
CA ILE A 78 0.84 15.01 7.66
C ILE A 78 1.13 16.09 6.61
N ILE A 79 2.40 16.50 6.49
CA ILE A 79 2.89 17.30 5.37
C ILE A 79 3.83 16.45 4.51
N ILE A 80 3.49 16.29 3.24
CA ILE A 80 4.43 15.77 2.24
C ILE A 80 5.21 16.96 1.68
N GLN A 81 6.48 17.06 2.05
CA GLN A 81 7.40 18.01 1.46
C GLN A 81 8.09 17.37 0.25
N LEU A 82 7.95 18.03 -0.90
CA LEU A 82 8.34 17.52 -2.22
C LEU A 82 9.24 18.55 -2.90
N THR A 83 10.35 18.09 -3.48
CA THR A 83 11.05 18.85 -4.51
C THR A 83 10.84 18.20 -5.86
N ALA A 84 10.50 19.00 -6.84
CA ALA A 84 10.22 18.56 -8.20
C ALA A 84 10.78 19.55 -9.22
N VAL A 85 10.81 19.15 -10.48
CA VAL A 85 11.11 20.04 -11.60
C VAL A 85 9.98 19.92 -12.60
N ASN A 86 9.37 21.05 -12.96
CA ASN A 86 8.40 21.13 -14.02
C ASN A 86 9.10 21.50 -15.34
N HIS A 87 9.14 20.56 -16.27
CA HIS A 87 9.69 20.76 -17.61
C HIS A 87 8.64 21.18 -18.65
N GLY A 88 7.37 21.20 -18.26
CA GLY A 88 6.25 21.58 -19.12
C GLY A 88 5.85 23.05 -18.96
N VAL A 89 4.57 23.31 -19.18
CA VAL A 89 3.95 24.63 -19.04
C VAL A 89 3.57 24.92 -17.58
N ALA A 90 3.01 26.10 -17.31
CA ALA A 90 2.40 26.35 -16.02
C ALA A 90 1.08 25.58 -15.89
N TYR A 91 0.93 24.79 -14.83
CA TYR A 91 -0.32 24.09 -14.52
C TYR A 91 -1.11 24.86 -13.47
N THR A 92 -2.23 25.44 -13.88
CA THR A 92 -3.17 26.21 -13.04
C THR A 92 -4.29 25.36 -12.45
N ASP A 93 -4.57 24.20 -13.05
CA ASP A 93 -5.53 23.21 -12.57
C ASP A 93 -4.97 21.80 -12.81
N ASN A 94 -5.17 20.90 -11.86
CA ASN A 94 -4.78 19.49 -11.98
C ASN A 94 -5.64 18.60 -11.10
N LYS A 95 -5.77 17.33 -11.51
CA LYS A 95 -6.41 16.28 -10.70
C LYS A 95 -5.49 15.10 -10.50
N ALA A 96 -5.52 14.54 -9.30
CA ALA A 96 -4.76 13.36 -8.94
C ALA A 96 -5.67 12.12 -8.85
N ASN A 97 -5.18 11.01 -9.39
CA ASN A 97 -5.72 9.67 -9.20
C ASN A 97 -4.71 8.86 -8.39
N VAL A 98 -5.17 8.20 -7.32
CA VAL A 98 -4.31 7.39 -6.46
C VAL A 98 -4.77 5.93 -6.48
N LYS A 99 -3.89 5.06 -6.94
CA LYS A 99 -4.03 3.61 -6.76
C LYS A 99 -3.25 3.19 -5.53
N LEU A 100 -3.85 2.31 -4.74
CA LEU A 100 -3.28 1.78 -3.52
C LEU A 100 -2.95 0.30 -3.73
N TYR A 101 -1.82 -0.16 -3.22
CA TYR A 101 -1.43 -1.56 -3.24
C TYR A 101 -0.92 -1.96 -1.86
N SER A 102 -1.11 -3.21 -1.47
CA SER A 102 -0.44 -3.82 -0.32
C SER A 102 0.53 -4.90 -0.78
N TYR A 103 1.62 -5.05 -0.04
CA TYR A 103 2.58 -6.12 -0.27
C TYR A 103 2.22 -7.31 0.60
N SER A 104 1.85 -8.42 -0.01
CA SER A 104 1.46 -9.63 0.72
C SER A 104 1.76 -10.87 -0.10
N SER A 105 1.70 -12.03 0.58
CA SER A 105 1.88 -13.32 -0.06
C SER A 105 0.62 -13.67 -0.85
N ASP A 106 0.79 -13.99 -2.12
CA ASP A 106 -0.28 -14.52 -2.94
C ASP A 106 -0.71 -15.89 -2.42
N TRP A 107 -2.00 -16.06 -2.17
CA TRP A 107 -2.52 -17.25 -1.51
C TRP A 107 -2.39 -18.54 -2.35
N MET A 108 -2.26 -18.44 -3.68
CA MET A 108 -2.13 -19.60 -4.56
C MET A 108 -0.68 -20.03 -4.74
N THR A 109 0.23 -19.06 -4.82
CA THR A 109 1.64 -19.29 -5.19
C THR A 109 2.60 -19.16 -4.00
N GLY A 110 2.18 -18.50 -2.93
CA GLY A 110 3.04 -18.13 -1.80
C GLY A 110 3.99 -16.95 -2.11
N GLU A 111 4.06 -16.49 -3.36
CA GLU A 111 4.96 -15.43 -3.78
C GLU A 111 4.53 -14.07 -3.24
N CYS A 112 5.47 -13.27 -2.76
CA CYS A 112 5.19 -11.91 -2.31
C CYS A 112 5.07 -10.96 -3.49
N LYS A 113 3.95 -10.25 -3.60
CA LYS A 113 3.71 -9.28 -4.67
C LYS A 113 2.90 -8.09 -4.18
N TRP A 114 2.94 -7.03 -4.98
CA TRP A 114 2.01 -5.91 -4.84
C TRP A 114 0.64 -6.32 -5.38
N SER A 115 -0.37 -6.22 -4.54
CA SER A 115 -1.76 -6.47 -4.90
C SER A 115 -2.54 -5.17 -4.79
N GLU A 116 -3.27 -4.80 -5.85
CA GLU A 116 -4.07 -3.58 -5.84
C GLU A 116 -5.18 -3.71 -4.80
N ILE A 117 -5.34 -2.66 -4.01
CA ILE A 117 -6.48 -2.47 -3.14
C ILE A 117 -7.44 -1.51 -3.83
N HIS A 118 -8.55 -2.05 -4.29
CA HIS A 118 -9.54 -1.27 -5.03
C HIS A 118 -10.26 -0.31 -4.08
N THR A 119 -10.03 0.99 -4.27
CA THR A 119 -10.71 2.07 -3.53
C THR A 119 -12.06 2.43 -4.15
N PHE A 120 -12.50 1.71 -5.19
CA PHE A 120 -13.74 1.94 -5.93
C PHE A 120 -13.94 3.41 -6.36
N GLY A 121 -12.85 4.09 -6.70
CA GLY A 121 -12.84 5.47 -7.18
C GLY A 121 -12.78 6.54 -6.08
N LEU A 122 -12.75 6.16 -4.80
CA LEU A 122 -12.68 7.10 -3.68
C LEU A 122 -11.45 8.02 -3.73
N LEU A 123 -10.35 7.56 -4.33
CA LEU A 123 -9.11 8.32 -4.48
C LEU A 123 -8.87 8.85 -5.91
N ASN A 124 -9.92 8.96 -6.72
CA ASN A 124 -9.82 9.51 -8.07
C ASN A 124 -10.29 10.95 -8.12
N ASN A 125 -9.79 11.71 -9.11
CA ASN A 125 -10.19 13.09 -9.38
C ASN A 125 -9.99 14.05 -8.19
N ILE A 126 -8.99 13.80 -7.34
CA ILE A 126 -8.65 14.68 -6.23
C ILE A 126 -8.11 15.99 -6.80
N ASP A 127 -8.75 17.11 -6.49
CA ASP A 127 -8.32 18.45 -6.93
C ASP A 127 -7.00 18.82 -6.23
N GLY A 128 -5.89 18.65 -6.95
CA GLY A 128 -4.55 18.83 -6.40
C GLY A 128 -4.24 20.30 -6.11
N CYS A 129 -4.72 21.22 -6.97
CA CYS A 129 -4.55 22.65 -6.75
C CYS A 129 -5.27 23.14 -5.50
N LYS A 130 -6.51 22.69 -5.28
CA LYS A 130 -7.31 23.03 -4.10
C LYS A 130 -6.78 22.38 -2.85
N MET A 131 -6.39 21.10 -2.91
CA MET A 131 -5.86 20.37 -1.76
C MET A 131 -4.53 20.95 -1.28
N ALA A 132 -3.64 21.29 -2.21
CA ALA A 132 -2.27 21.70 -1.88
C ALA A 132 -2.06 23.22 -1.84
N HIS A 133 -3.01 24.02 -2.32
CA HIS A 133 -2.91 25.48 -2.40
C HIS A 133 -1.60 25.97 -3.07
N ASN A 134 -1.13 25.24 -4.07
CA ASN A 134 0.20 25.40 -4.66
C ASN A 134 0.19 25.75 -6.14
N CYS A 135 -0.99 25.90 -6.74
CA CYS A 135 -1.12 26.32 -8.12
C CYS A 135 -1.01 27.85 -8.26
N PRO A 136 -0.41 28.35 -9.36
CA PRO A 136 0.10 27.58 -10.49
C PRO A 136 1.44 26.87 -10.23
N LEU A 137 1.56 25.64 -10.72
CA LEU A 137 2.83 24.91 -10.78
C LEU A 137 3.66 25.45 -11.95
N LYS A 138 4.49 26.46 -11.69
CA LYS A 138 5.29 27.13 -12.72
C LYS A 138 6.39 26.22 -13.28
N PRO A 139 6.86 26.45 -14.52
CA PRO A 139 8.04 25.77 -15.05
C PRO A 139 9.29 26.01 -14.16
N GLY A 140 10.17 25.02 -14.11
CA GLY A 140 11.41 25.05 -13.31
C GLY A 140 11.32 24.31 -11.98
N ASN A 141 12.20 24.67 -11.05
CA ASN A 141 12.29 24.01 -9.74
C ASN A 141 11.07 24.34 -8.87
N LEU A 142 10.47 23.30 -8.28
CA LEU A 142 9.34 23.39 -7.38
C LEU A 142 9.73 22.85 -6.00
N VAL A 143 9.31 23.57 -4.95
CA VAL A 143 9.37 23.13 -3.56
C VAL A 143 7.96 23.22 -3.01
N LEU A 144 7.32 22.08 -2.82
CA LEU A 144 5.92 21.98 -2.45
C LEU A 144 5.77 21.39 -1.05
N LYS A 145 4.79 21.90 -0.30
CA LYS A 145 4.35 21.33 0.97
C LYS A 145 2.88 20.99 0.82
N LEU A 146 2.59 19.70 0.76
CA LEU A 146 1.25 19.19 0.51
C LEU A 146 0.66 18.76 1.86
N PRO A 147 -0.28 19.51 2.44
CA PRO A 147 -1.01 19.03 3.60
C PRO A 147 -1.91 17.87 3.18
N LEU A 148 -1.78 16.75 3.89
CA LEU A 148 -2.59 15.56 3.69
C LEU A 148 -3.26 15.19 5.00
N ASP A 149 -4.59 15.32 5.00
CA ASP A 149 -5.44 14.85 6.07
C ASP A 149 -6.24 13.67 5.54
N LEU A 150 -5.91 12.47 6.03
CA LEU A 150 -6.55 11.22 5.62
C LEU A 150 -7.82 10.91 6.42
N SER A 151 -8.18 11.72 7.42
CA SER A 151 -9.38 11.49 8.25
C SER A 151 -10.67 11.42 7.43
N LYS A 152 -10.73 12.16 6.31
CA LYS A 152 -11.85 12.11 5.34
C LYS A 152 -11.98 10.78 4.61
N TYR A 153 -10.94 9.95 4.68
CA TYR A 153 -10.87 8.62 4.10
C TYR A 153 -10.81 7.55 5.19
N ALA A 154 -11.52 7.75 6.32
CA ALA A 154 -11.57 6.81 7.44
C ALA A 154 -11.77 5.34 7.02
N THR A 155 -12.60 5.09 6.00
CA THR A 155 -12.81 3.75 5.42
C THR A 155 -11.54 3.11 4.85
N ILE A 156 -10.62 3.93 4.32
CA ILE A 156 -9.30 3.50 3.87
C ILE A 156 -8.32 3.39 5.04
N ILE A 157 -8.44 4.22 6.08
CA ILE A 157 -7.57 4.15 7.27
C ILE A 157 -7.64 2.75 7.91
N ASP A 158 -8.83 2.20 8.10
CA ASP A 158 -9.02 0.86 8.69
C ASP A 158 -8.36 -0.24 7.86
N LEU A 159 -8.37 -0.09 6.54
CA LEU A 159 -7.72 -0.99 5.59
C LEU A 159 -6.20 -0.87 5.65
N LEU A 160 -5.65 0.32 5.94
CA LEU A 160 -4.22 0.60 5.97
C LEU A 160 -3.52 0.11 7.25
N ALA A 161 -4.25 -0.18 8.32
CA ALA A 161 -3.70 -0.55 9.64
C ALA A 161 -3.09 -1.98 9.72
N SER A 162 -2.91 -2.70 8.60
CA SER A 162 -2.46 -4.10 8.61
C SER A 162 -0.96 -4.34 8.89
N GLY A 163 -0.16 -3.28 9.13
CA GLY A 163 1.26 -3.40 9.48
C GLY A 163 2.19 -3.87 8.35
N THR A 164 1.70 -4.00 7.11
CA THR A 164 2.49 -4.33 5.91
C THR A 164 3.03 -3.09 5.18
N ALA A 165 3.78 -3.29 4.09
CA ALA A 165 4.17 -2.23 3.17
C ALA A 165 3.02 -1.91 2.21
N TYR A 166 2.80 -0.62 1.97
CA TYR A 166 1.84 -0.10 1.01
C TYR A 166 2.54 0.67 -0.09
N GLU A 167 2.00 0.61 -1.29
CA GLU A 167 2.41 1.42 -2.43
C GLU A 167 1.26 2.32 -2.85
N LEU A 168 1.52 3.62 -2.92
CA LEU A 168 0.63 4.60 -3.51
C LEU A 168 1.20 4.96 -4.87
N ARG A 169 0.46 4.69 -5.94
CA ARG A 169 0.75 5.21 -7.28
C ARG A 169 -0.14 6.40 -7.53
N ILE A 170 0.46 7.56 -7.65
CA ILE A 170 -0.19 8.85 -7.78
C ILE A 170 0.06 9.36 -9.18
N GLU A 171 -0.99 9.46 -9.97
CA GLU A 171 -0.97 10.04 -11.32
C GLU A 171 -1.67 11.39 -11.27
N MET A 172 -0.96 12.45 -11.65
CA MET A 172 -1.49 13.80 -11.74
C MET A 172 -1.74 14.13 -13.20
N HIS A 173 -2.94 14.64 -13.49
CA HIS A 173 -3.42 14.98 -14.83
C HIS A 173 -3.61 16.48 -14.97
N ASP A 174 -3.29 17.02 -16.16
CA ASP A 174 -3.56 18.42 -16.47
C ASP A 174 -5.06 18.70 -16.57
N TYR A 175 -5.53 19.76 -15.92
CA TYR A 175 -6.91 20.23 -16.04
C TYR A 175 -7.00 21.69 -16.47
N ASN A 176 -5.89 22.28 -16.92
CA ASN A 176 -5.89 23.57 -17.59
C ASN A 176 -6.94 23.63 -18.70
N GLN A 177 -7.53 24.81 -18.89
CA GLN A 177 -8.52 25.02 -19.94
C GLN A 177 -7.95 24.63 -21.32
N GLY A 178 -8.62 23.70 -22.00
CA GLY A 178 -8.21 23.18 -23.31
C GLY A 178 -7.25 21.99 -23.28
N SER A 179 -6.87 21.50 -22.10
CA SER A 179 -6.09 20.26 -21.93
C SER A 179 -6.87 19.01 -22.34
N SER A 180 -6.15 17.95 -22.69
CA SER A 180 -6.69 16.61 -22.95
C SER A 180 -6.72 15.70 -21.72
N HIS A 181 -6.37 16.23 -20.54
CA HIS A 181 -6.22 15.48 -19.29
C HIS A 181 -5.11 14.45 -19.30
N GLU A 182 -4.04 14.74 -20.04
CA GLU A 182 -2.83 13.95 -20.06
C GLU A 182 -2.14 13.88 -18.70
N VAL A 183 -1.40 12.79 -18.46
CA VAL A 183 -0.58 12.63 -17.25
C VAL A 183 0.59 13.60 -17.30
N ILE A 184 0.70 14.44 -16.27
CA ILE A 184 1.78 15.42 -16.12
C ILE A 184 2.75 15.07 -15.00
N SER A 185 2.41 14.12 -14.13
CA SER A 185 3.31 13.55 -13.13
C SER A 185 2.85 12.14 -12.76
N CYS A 186 3.80 11.24 -12.53
CA CYS A 186 3.53 9.90 -11.99
C CYS A 186 4.54 9.62 -10.87
N VAL A 187 4.05 9.37 -9.66
CA VAL A 187 4.89 9.10 -8.49
C VAL A 187 4.44 7.82 -7.83
N VAL A 188 5.41 6.95 -7.54
CA VAL A 188 5.20 5.85 -6.62
C VAL A 188 5.77 6.23 -5.26
N ALA A 189 4.99 6.01 -4.21
CA ALA A 189 5.42 6.11 -2.82
C ALA A 189 5.16 4.80 -2.08
N GLN A 190 6.23 4.16 -1.61
CA GLN A 190 6.18 2.97 -0.78
C GLN A 190 6.37 3.36 0.68
N VAL A 191 5.38 3.05 1.51
CA VAL A 191 5.29 3.48 2.91
C VAL A 191 4.78 2.37 3.81
N LYS A 192 5.00 2.53 5.12
CA LYS A 192 4.41 1.70 6.16
C LYS A 192 3.47 2.56 6.98
N PHE A 193 2.24 2.07 7.16
CA PHE A 193 1.28 2.62 8.09
C PHE A 193 1.32 1.87 9.43
N VAL A 194 1.02 2.56 10.52
CA VAL A 194 0.88 2.01 11.89
C VAL A 194 -0.41 2.45 12.55
#